data_AF-A0A1X0S8H5-F1
#
_entry.id   AF-A0A1X0S8H5-F1
#
_cell.length_a   1.000
_cell.length_b   1.000
_cell.length_c   1.000
_cell.angle_alpha   90.00
_cell.angle_beta   90.00
_cell.angle_gamma   90.00
#
_symmetry.space_group_name_H-M   'P 1'
#
loop_
_entity.id
_entity.type
_entity.pdbx_description
1 polymer ?
#
loop_
_entity_poly.entity_id
_entity_poly.type
_entity_poly.pdbx_seq_one_letter_code
_entity_poly.pdbx_strand_id
1 'polypeptide(L)'
;MRIYLLTVTLLLLYATLVYADYKYILGLKPDATDEEYKAARKNIESMGGKVTYEFHSTMKAFAFTVPDNTIATKEQPAFVDFLEEDKTVHTYDE
;
A
#
# COMPACT_ATOMS: atom_id res chain seq x y z
N MET A 1 19.55 -9.86 -33.44
CA MET A 1 19.95 -9.16 -32.19
C MET A 1 19.09 -7.92 -31.90
N ARG A 2 18.90 -6.98 -32.83
CA ARG A 2 18.06 -5.76 -32.62
C ARG A 2 16.59 -6.03 -32.29
N ILE A 3 15.97 -7.03 -32.92
CA ILE A 3 14.56 -7.40 -32.66
C ILE A 3 14.37 -7.99 -31.26
N TYR A 4 15.26 -8.90 -30.83
CA TYR A 4 15.22 -9.46 -29.47
C TYR A 4 15.43 -8.40 -28.39
N LEU A 5 16.32 -7.43 -28.64
CA LEU A 5 16.53 -6.32 -27.72
C LEU A 5 15.26 -5.47 -27.58
N LEU A 6 14.63 -5.11 -28.70
CA LEU A 6 13.38 -4.34 -28.71
C LEU A 6 12.23 -5.09 -28.02
N THR A 7 12.10 -6.40 -28.24
CA THR A 7 11.04 -7.19 -27.58
C THR A 7 11.27 -7.30 -26.08
N VAL A 8 12.52 -7.47 -25.61
CA VAL A 8 12.84 -7.49 -24.18
C VAL A 8 12.59 -6.13 -23.53
N THR A 9 12.96 -5.03 -24.20
CA THR A 9 12.69 -3.68 -23.69
C THR A 9 11.19 -3.40 -23.63
N LEU A 10 10.41 -3.81 -24.64
CA LEU A 10 8.96 -3.62 -24.68
C LEU A 10 8.26 -4.45 -23.58
N LEU A 11 8.74 -5.66 -23.31
CA LEU A 11 8.19 -6.55 -22.28
C LEU A 11 8.53 -6.06 -20.85
N LEU A 12 9.73 -5.50 -20.65
CA LEU A 12 10.10 -4.81 -19.41
C LEU A 12 9.26 -3.54 -19.20
N LEU A 13 9.03 -2.73 -20.26
CA LEU A 13 8.17 -1.54 -20.17
C LEU A 13 6.72 -1.91 -19.82
N TYR A 14 6.20 -2.99 -20.43
CA TYR A 14 4.87 -3.49 -20.13
C TYR A 14 4.76 -3.99 -18.68
N ALA A 15 5.78 -4.69 -18.18
CA ALA A 15 5.83 -5.11 -16.78
C ALA A 15 5.85 -3.93 -15.80
N THR A 16 6.50 -2.82 -16.15
CA THR A 16 6.46 -1.59 -15.33
C THR A 16 5.11 -0.86 -15.36
N LEU A 17 4.37 -0.96 -16.47
CA LEU A 17 3.05 -0.32 -16.64
C LEU A 17 1.92 -1.11 -15.94
N VAL A 18 2.04 -2.43 -15.84
CA VAL A 18 1.08 -3.30 -15.13
C VAL A 18 1.25 -3.23 -13.61
N TYR A 19 2.30 -2.58 -13.10
CA TYR A 19 2.49 -2.28 -11.68
C TYR A 19 1.53 -1.16 -11.25
N ALA A 20 0.24 -1.48 -11.20
CA ALA A 20 -0.77 -0.63 -10.60
C ALA A 20 -0.64 -0.77 -9.07
N ASP A 21 -0.04 0.25 -8.46
CA ASP A 21 0.08 0.39 -7.02
C ASP A 21 -1.33 0.58 -6.42
N TYR A 22 -1.89 -0.47 -5.82
CA TYR A 22 -3.16 -0.38 -5.08
C TYR A 22 -2.93 0.46 -3.83
N LYS A 23 -3.82 1.43 -3.58
CA LYS A 23 -3.66 2.37 -2.48
C LYS A 23 -4.52 1.97 -1.30
N TYR A 24 -3.91 1.97 -0.12
CA TYR A 24 -4.56 1.57 1.12
C TYR A 24 -4.22 2.52 2.26
N ILE A 25 -5.11 2.53 3.25
CA ILE A 25 -4.92 3.15 4.55
C ILE A 25 -5.01 2.04 5.61
N LEU A 26 -3.94 1.89 6.40
CA LEU A 26 -3.89 0.98 7.56
C LEU A 26 -3.93 1.82 8.83
N GLY A 27 -5.04 1.73 9.57
CA GLY A 27 -5.19 2.33 10.89
C GLY A 27 -4.81 1.34 12.00
N LEU A 28 -4.03 1.81 12.97
CA LEU A 28 -3.72 1.08 14.18
C LEU A 28 -4.61 1.54 15.33
N LYS A 29 -4.82 0.66 16.29
CA LYS A 29 -5.54 1.00 17.52
C LYS A 29 -4.83 2.13 18.27
N PRO A 30 -5.56 2.98 19.01
CA PRO A 30 -4.97 4.12 19.72
C PRO A 30 -3.85 3.73 20.69
N ASP A 31 -3.97 2.56 21.31
CA ASP A 31 -3.05 1.98 22.29
C ASP A 31 -1.88 1.18 21.67
N ALA A 32 -1.82 1.06 20.34
CA ALA A 32 -0.71 0.36 19.67
C ALA A 32 0.65 0.94 20.05
N THR A 33 1.63 0.09 20.38
CA THR A 33 2.95 0.57 20.85
C THR A 33 3.81 1.09 19.70
N ASP A 34 4.93 1.76 20.02
CA ASP A 34 5.89 2.21 19.02
C ASP A 34 6.53 1.03 18.27
N GLU A 35 6.73 -0.11 18.93
CA GLU A 35 7.19 -1.33 18.32
C GLU A 35 6.17 -1.89 17.33
N GLU A 36 4.88 -1.87 17.68
CA GLU A 36 3.80 -2.31 16.79
C GLU A 36 3.65 -1.39 15.58
N TYR A 37 3.80 -0.07 15.78
CA TYR A 37 3.85 0.91 14.68
C TYR A 37 5.00 0.61 13.71
N LYS A 38 6.21 0.35 14.23
CA LYS A 38 7.37 -0.06 13.41
C LYS A 38 7.15 -1.42 12.74
N ALA A 39 6.50 -2.36 13.42
CA ALA A 39 6.19 -3.67 12.87
C ALA A 39 5.18 -3.58 11.72
N ALA A 40 4.15 -2.73 11.83
CA ALA A 40 3.20 -2.45 10.76
C ALA A 40 3.91 -1.88 9.53
N ARG A 41 4.76 -0.86 9.71
CA ARG A 41 5.56 -0.28 8.64
C ARG A 41 6.45 -1.31 7.95
N LYS A 42 7.15 -2.13 8.73
CA LYS A 42 8.01 -3.20 8.20
C LYS A 42 7.19 -4.26 7.44
N ASN A 43 5.99 -4.58 7.92
CA ASN A 43 5.11 -5.51 7.23
C ASN A 43 4.76 -4.95 5.83
N ILE A 44 4.31 -3.69 5.74
CA ILE A 44 4.02 -3.01 4.46
C ILE A 44 5.21 -3.12 3.49
N GLU A 45 6.42 -2.82 3.96
CA GLU A 45 7.64 -2.90 3.12
C GLU A 45 7.95 -4.35 2.70
N SER A 46 7.73 -5.33 3.58
CA SER A 46 8.02 -6.74 3.30
C SER A 46 7.13 -7.34 2.20
N MET A 47 5.96 -6.77 1.96
CA MET A 47 5.05 -7.16 0.87
C MET A 47 5.37 -6.43 -0.45
N GLY A 48 6.48 -5.69 -0.51
CA GLY A 48 6.82 -4.84 -1.65
C GLY A 48 6.02 -3.54 -1.69
N GLY A 49 5.30 -3.22 -0.61
CA GLY A 49 4.56 -1.97 -0.50
C GLY A 49 5.44 -0.78 -0.16
N LYS A 50 4.91 0.42 -0.41
CA LYS A 50 5.59 1.69 -0.16
C LYS A 50 4.69 2.61 0.65
N VAL A 51 5.16 3.03 1.82
CA VAL A 51 4.47 4.06 2.61
C VAL A 51 4.55 5.40 1.86
N THR A 52 3.38 5.99 1.62
CA THR A 52 3.23 7.29 0.94
C THR A 52 2.97 8.42 1.93
N TYR A 53 2.36 8.13 3.09
CA TYR A 53 2.13 9.08 4.17
C TYR A 53 2.00 8.39 5.53
N GLU A 54 2.42 9.08 6.58
CA GLU A 54 2.33 8.63 7.97
C GLU A 54 1.46 9.60 8.78
N PHE A 55 0.42 9.07 9.43
CA PHE A 55 -0.44 9.83 10.33
C PHE A 55 0.04 9.62 11.77
N HIS A 56 0.29 10.72 12.48
CA HIS A 56 0.79 10.68 13.87
C HIS A 56 -0.05 11.47 14.89
N SER A 57 -0.85 12.44 14.45
CA SER A 57 -1.51 13.38 15.37
C SER A 57 -2.84 12.84 15.91
N THR A 58 -3.81 12.59 15.02
CA THR A 58 -5.18 12.19 15.41
C THR A 58 -5.35 10.68 15.43
N MET A 59 -4.55 9.96 14.64
CA MET A 59 -4.54 8.51 14.55
C MET A 59 -3.13 8.03 14.23
N LYS A 60 -2.84 6.79 14.60
CA LYS A 60 -1.64 6.04 14.18
C LYS A 60 -2.00 5.28 12.91
N ALA A 61 -1.59 5.78 11.75
CA ALA A 61 -1.96 5.15 10.49
C ALA A 61 -0.90 5.35 9.40
N PHE A 62 -0.99 4.51 8.37
CA PHE A 62 -0.16 4.62 7.16
C PHE A 62 -1.05 4.67 5.94
N ALA A 63 -0.82 5.63 5.04
CA ALA A 63 -1.21 5.49 3.64
C ALA A 63 -0.05 4.84 2.89
N PHE A 64 -0.35 3.85 2.05
CA PHE A 64 0.69 3.10 1.35
C PHE A 64 0.17 2.52 0.03
N THR A 65 1.11 2.19 -0.85
CA THR A 65 0.84 1.42 -2.06
C THR A 65 1.31 -0.02 -1.92
N VAL A 66 0.67 -0.93 -2.63
CA VAL A 66 1.07 -2.34 -2.75
C VAL A 66 0.93 -2.85 -4.18
N PRO A 67 1.78 -3.80 -4.59
CA PRO A 67 1.72 -4.35 -5.94
C PRO A 67 0.61 -5.36 -6.17
N ASP A 68 0.01 -5.87 -5.09
CA ASP A 68 -1.01 -6.92 -5.11
C ASP A 68 -2.16 -6.58 -4.16
N ASN A 69 -3.40 -6.77 -4.62
CA ASN A 69 -4.62 -6.44 -3.88
C ASN A 69 -5.05 -7.51 -2.86
N THR A 70 -4.28 -8.60 -2.71
CA THR A 70 -4.62 -9.71 -1.78
C THR A 70 -4.48 -9.35 -0.30
N ILE A 71 -4.09 -8.12 0.04
CA ILE A 71 -3.83 -7.71 1.43
C ILE A 71 -5.10 -7.63 2.25
N ALA A 72 -6.22 -7.23 1.63
CA ALA A 72 -7.51 -7.04 2.30
C ALA A 72 -8.11 -8.36 2.81
N THR A 73 -7.67 -9.50 2.26
CA THR A 73 -8.19 -10.83 2.64
C THR A 73 -7.35 -11.53 3.72
N LYS A 74 -6.23 -10.93 4.15
CA LYS A 74 -5.37 -11.51 5.20
C LYS A 74 -5.89 -11.14 6.58
N GLU A 75 -5.77 -12.08 7.52
CA GLU A 75 -5.97 -11.77 8.94
C GLU A 75 -5.00 -10.68 9.37
N GLN A 76 -5.54 -9.67 10.06
CA GLN A 76 -4.75 -8.53 10.52
C GLN A 76 -4.25 -8.78 11.95
N PRO A 77 -3.04 -8.30 12.29
CA PRO A 77 -2.56 -8.32 13.66
C PRO A 77 -3.53 -7.63 14.63
N ALA A 78 -3.55 -8.05 15.89
CA ALA A 78 -4.49 -7.56 16.88
C ALA A 78 -4.42 -6.04 17.16
N PHE A 79 -3.28 -5.40 16.87
CA PHE A 79 -3.07 -3.96 17.02
C PHE A 79 -3.59 -3.13 15.82
N VAL A 80 -4.05 -3.79 14.75
CA VAL A 80 -4.70 -3.13 13.61
C VAL A 80 -6.16 -2.86 13.97
N ASP A 81 -6.62 -1.65 13.67
CA ASP A 81 -8.01 -1.24 13.85
C ASP A 81 -8.80 -1.40 12.53
N PHE A 82 -8.22 -0.93 11.43
CA PHE A 82 -8.83 -1.07 10.11
C PHE A 82 -7.77 -1.10 8.99
N LEU A 83 -8.16 -1.70 7.87
CA LEU A 83 -7.43 -1.67 6.61
C LEU A 83 -8.45 -1.42 5.49
N GLU A 84 -8.31 -0.31 4.77
CA GLU A 84 -9.25 0.08 3.72
C GLU A 84 -8.54 0.57 2.46
N GLU A 85 -9.19 0.38 1.31
CA GLU A 85 -8.75 0.99 0.05
C GLU A 85 -8.88 2.51 0.13
N ASP A 86 -7.85 3.23 -0.30
CA ASP A 86 -7.86 4.70 -0.41
C ASP A 86 -8.70 5.13 -1.61
N LYS A 87 -9.87 5.72 -1.34
CA LYS A 87 -10.87 6.07 -2.35
C LYS A 87 -10.80 7.54 -2.74
N THR A 88 -11.12 7.80 -4.00
CA THR A 88 -11.33 9.17 -4.48
C THR A 88 -12.66 9.70 -3.93
N VAL A 89 -12.62 10.90 -3.38
CA VAL A 89 -13.81 11.65 -2.96
C VAL A 89 -14.15 12.72 -4.01
N HIS A 90 -15.44 12.95 -4.20
CA HIS A 90 -15.96 13.95 -5.15
C HIS A 90 -16.72 15.03 -4.40
N THR A 91 -16.70 16.25 -4.93
CA THR A 91 -17.64 17.28 -4.50
C THR A 91 -19.06 16.86 -4.88
N TYR A 92 -20.05 17.20 -4.06
CA TYR A 92 -21.45 17.05 -4.45
C TYR A 92 -21.76 18.13 -5.48
N ASP A 93 -22.18 17.73 -6.68
CA ASP A 93 -22.82 18.63 -7.64
C ASP A 93 -24.31 18.73 -7.26
N GLU A 94 -24.78 19.93 -6.95
CA GLU A 94 -26.20 20.23 -6.61
C GLU A 94 -27.14 20.12 -7.82
#